data_AF-A0A2R8BRA2-F1
#
_entry.id   AF-A0A2R8BRA2-F1
#
_cell.length_a   1.000
_cell.length_b   1.000
_cell.length_c   1.000
_cell.angle_alpha   90.00
_cell.angle_beta   90.00
_cell.angle_gamma   90.00
#
_symmetry.space_group_name_H-M   'P 1'
#
loop_
_entity.id
_entity.type
_entity.pdbx_description
1 polymer ?
#
loop_
_entity_poly.entity_id
_entity_poly.type
_entity_poly.pdbx_seq_one_letter_code
_entity_poly.pdbx_strand_id
1 'polypeptide(L)'
;MNRHETSKMGKMLPMPKDTLDSLPRPPQDLSGGPEKLRAAIGFIDSMMSEMDGLVGRVAPQPHHRIASHVMAAYLDGRMVTPSSAVAASGVPYATATRRLAELIDDGLIEQRAKTRTGKSFTLHPSAELIDRFGQFADRLPRLADENLRPADGGTDYYFGGSYRASQVIGPVVPLAQPLGLSGGLQVLVHGDPTFLAMSNLKRQFEQIVGSPIHQRAFSIDRLREEALRDATRKTSRYDIIAIDLPWIGEFASRGVLSPLDEIMQVDRLDPSDFHTAGWQAAHWGGRPYGVPNQTTPELLFWRTDLFAEAGLTAPQDCDAVLVAAEALHAPARGRYGIAWNAARGTALGHQFMMTCAGFGQPVLDLPKVAGGFGAMSLADRNSRPMFDQPRALEAAEYLMELLRFSPPDILSMSWYERIRRYAAGSVAMAYGYTLLAPYFDCNPTSPAHGATGFLPHPSGSGAPNVAPVGGYVLGIPANIAPERREAAVEALIVFTSAAAQKQVVMEGSRSQPRYSVGADPEVRALSPIFEAVDAMSWRDELQFWPRPPVPAITSIIQACGEELHDMLRRIVTPREALGRVQARAEAALTQD
;
A
#
# COMPACT_ATOMS: atom_id res chain seq x y z
N MET A 1 27.27 -24.06 49.40
CA MET A 1 26.92 -24.91 48.25
C MET A 1 25.56 -24.44 47.75
N ASN A 2 25.53 -23.97 46.50
CA ASN A 2 24.51 -23.15 45.85
C ASN A 2 23.05 -23.64 45.96
N ARG A 3 22.10 -22.69 46.02
CA ARG A 3 21.01 -22.55 45.05
C ARG A 3 20.33 -21.16 45.12
N HIS A 4 20.37 -20.52 43.95
CA HIS A 4 19.80 -19.27 43.46
C HIS A 4 18.68 -18.55 44.24
N GLU A 5 18.97 -17.30 44.61
CA GLU A 5 18.00 -16.20 44.66
C GLU A 5 17.85 -15.58 43.26
N THR A 6 16.70 -15.78 42.62
CA THR A 6 16.28 -15.00 41.46
C THR A 6 15.44 -13.82 41.93
N SER A 7 15.97 -12.62 41.66
CA SER A 7 15.35 -11.30 41.86
C SER A 7 13.96 -11.20 41.23
N LYS A 8 12.97 -10.76 42.01
CA LYS A 8 11.62 -10.41 41.54
C LYS A 8 11.66 -9.06 40.81
N MET A 9 11.78 -9.06 39.49
CA MET A 9 11.29 -7.95 38.66
C MET A 9 9.75 -8.02 38.67
N GLY A 10 9.11 -7.00 39.23
CA GLY A 10 7.65 -6.88 39.27
C GLY A 10 7.05 -6.81 37.86
N LYS A 11 6.04 -7.65 37.59
CA LYS A 11 5.23 -7.61 36.36
C LYS A 11 4.57 -6.22 36.21
N MET A 12 4.85 -5.53 35.12
CA MET A 12 4.16 -4.31 34.72
C MET A 12 2.78 -4.65 34.12
N LEU A 13 1.75 -3.94 34.57
CA LEU A 13 0.34 -4.09 34.15
C LEU A 13 -0.02 -3.01 33.10
N PRO A 14 -0.97 -3.27 32.18
CA PRO A 14 -1.51 -2.26 31.23
C PRO A 14 -2.45 -1.24 31.90
N MET A 15 -2.59 -0.05 31.28
CA MET A 15 -3.38 1.11 31.76
C MET A 15 -4.88 0.80 31.92
N PRO A 16 -5.54 1.26 33.00
CA PRO A 16 -7.00 1.33 33.09
C PRO A 16 -7.60 2.39 32.15
N LYS A 17 -8.75 2.08 31.54
CA LYS A 17 -9.44 2.86 30.50
C LYS A 17 -9.75 4.32 30.91
N ASP A 18 -10.13 4.56 32.16
CA ASP A 18 -10.56 5.87 32.65
C ASP A 18 -9.41 6.90 32.81
N THR A 19 -8.15 6.46 32.79
CA THR A 19 -6.96 7.34 32.93
C THR A 19 -6.45 7.85 31.57
N LEU A 20 -6.82 7.20 30.46
CA LEU A 20 -6.46 7.59 29.09
C LEU A 20 -7.24 8.83 28.60
N ASP A 21 -8.52 8.94 28.97
CA ASP A 21 -9.42 10.01 28.48
C ASP A 21 -9.09 11.41 29.04
N SER A 22 -8.26 11.50 30.08
CA SER A 22 -7.80 12.77 30.67
C SER A 22 -6.43 13.22 30.16
N LEU A 23 -5.79 12.48 29.23
CA LEU A 23 -4.42 12.78 28.75
C LEU A 23 -4.39 14.01 27.85
N PRO A 24 -3.48 14.99 28.08
CA PRO A 24 -3.16 15.94 27.03
C PRO A 24 -2.70 15.15 25.81
N ARG A 25 -3.45 15.32 24.72
CA ARG A 25 -3.06 14.81 23.41
C ARG A 25 -1.81 15.57 22.97
N PRO A 26 -0.90 14.94 22.20
CA PRO A 26 0.22 15.67 21.65
C PRO A 26 -0.33 16.86 20.84
N PRO A 27 0.31 18.04 20.89
CA PRO A 27 -0.09 19.18 20.07
C PRO A 27 -0.24 18.74 18.62
N GLN A 28 -1.33 19.15 17.97
CA GLN A 28 -1.70 18.75 16.60
C GLN A 28 -0.73 19.26 15.51
N ASP A 29 0.35 19.94 15.89
CA ASP A 29 1.27 20.65 15.00
C ASP A 29 2.73 20.16 15.09
N LEU A 30 2.95 18.95 15.62
CA LEU A 30 4.29 18.34 15.64
C LEU A 30 4.69 17.88 14.25
N SER A 31 5.57 18.65 13.60
CA SER A 31 6.10 18.38 12.26
C SER A 31 6.93 17.07 12.22
N GLY A 32 6.26 15.91 12.13
CA GLY A 32 6.90 14.59 11.98
C GLY A 32 6.51 13.52 13.01
N GLY A 33 5.47 13.74 13.82
CA GLY A 33 4.80 12.68 14.58
C GLY A 33 5.59 12.03 15.74
N PRO A 34 5.02 11.00 16.41
CA PRO A 34 5.60 10.37 17.60
C PRO A 34 6.92 9.63 17.34
N GLU A 35 7.22 9.27 16.10
CA GLU A 35 8.47 8.59 15.74
C GLU A 35 9.67 9.52 15.74
N LYS A 36 9.52 10.75 15.25
CA LYS A 36 10.55 11.80 15.35
C LYS A 36 10.86 12.11 16.81
N LEU A 37 9.83 12.12 17.65
CA LEU A 37 9.96 12.33 19.09
C LEU A 37 10.69 11.16 19.78
N ARG A 38 10.37 9.92 19.40
CA ARG A 38 11.05 8.71 19.87
C ARG A 38 12.52 8.70 19.46
N ALA A 39 12.83 9.04 18.21
CA ALA A 39 14.18 9.15 17.71
C ALA A 39 14.98 10.23 18.45
N ALA A 40 14.36 11.38 18.72
CA ALA A 40 14.99 12.45 19.50
C ALA A 40 15.28 12.01 20.95
N ILE A 41 14.32 11.38 21.64
CA ILE A 41 14.53 10.87 23.01
C ILE A 41 15.67 9.84 23.02
N GLY A 42 15.64 8.88 22.09
CA GLY A 42 16.69 7.87 21.97
C GLY A 42 18.07 8.48 21.70
N PHE A 43 18.15 9.49 20.82
CA PHE A 43 19.38 10.21 20.55
C PHE A 43 19.91 10.93 21.80
N ILE A 44 19.04 11.61 22.56
CA ILE A 44 19.48 12.29 23.79
C ILE A 44 19.99 11.27 24.81
N ASP A 45 19.27 10.17 25.03
CA ASP A 45 19.67 9.14 25.99
C ASP A 45 21.02 8.52 25.61
N SER A 46 21.24 8.21 24.32
CA SER A 46 22.53 7.72 23.82
C SER A 46 23.64 8.76 23.98
N MET A 47 23.40 10.00 23.56
CA MET A 47 24.38 11.09 23.66
C MET A 47 24.76 11.35 25.11
N MET A 48 23.80 11.36 26.04
CA MET A 48 24.05 11.56 27.46
C MET A 48 24.81 10.39 28.09
N SER A 49 24.52 9.15 27.67
CA SER A 49 25.28 7.98 28.11
C SER A 49 26.76 8.07 27.67
N GLU A 50 27.02 8.55 26.44
CA GLU A 50 28.38 8.80 25.96
C GLU A 50 29.06 9.95 26.73
N MET A 51 28.33 11.04 26.98
CA MET A 51 28.84 12.19 27.76
C MET A 51 29.18 11.80 29.21
N ASP A 52 28.42 10.92 29.84
CA ASP A 52 28.71 10.40 31.18
C ASP A 52 30.03 9.61 31.20
N GLY A 53 30.41 8.97 30.10
CA GLY A 53 31.66 8.24 29.93
C GLY A 53 32.87 9.11 29.58
N LEU A 54 32.67 10.32 29.08
CA LEU A 54 33.72 11.22 28.57
C LEU A 54 34.59 11.85 29.67
N VAL A 55 34.03 12.10 30.85
CA VAL A 55 34.74 12.74 31.96
C VAL A 55 34.54 11.91 33.23
N GLY A 56 35.61 11.42 33.87
CA GLY A 56 35.53 10.45 34.98
C GLY A 56 34.79 10.88 36.26
N ARG A 57 34.16 12.06 36.29
CA ARG A 57 33.27 12.57 37.35
C ARG A 57 32.16 13.45 36.76
N VAL A 58 31.20 12.88 36.06
CA VAL A 58 29.99 13.62 35.63
C VAL A 58 28.96 13.66 36.76
N ALA A 59 28.32 14.81 36.95
CA ALA A 59 27.18 14.94 37.84
C ALA A 59 25.93 14.33 37.17
N PRO A 60 25.21 13.40 37.83
CA PRO A 60 24.02 12.79 37.25
C PRO A 60 22.96 13.86 36.97
N GLN A 61 22.21 13.68 35.87
CA GLN A 61 21.12 14.57 35.45
C GLN A 61 19.74 13.92 35.68
N PRO A 62 19.28 13.81 36.95
CA PRO A 62 18.09 13.05 37.30
C PRO A 62 16.79 13.62 36.71
N HIS A 63 16.68 14.95 36.56
CA HIS A 63 15.48 15.57 35.95
C HIS A 63 15.28 15.10 34.51
N HIS A 64 16.35 15.10 33.71
CA HIS A 64 16.29 14.67 32.32
C HIS A 64 15.93 13.19 32.22
N ARG A 65 16.62 12.32 32.97
CA ARG A 65 16.38 10.88 32.93
C ARG A 65 14.96 10.51 33.36
N ILE A 66 14.40 11.19 34.36
CA ILE A 66 13.00 11.02 34.75
C ILE A 66 12.06 11.47 33.63
N ALA A 67 12.29 12.65 33.04
CA ALA A 67 11.46 13.19 31.97
C ALA A 67 11.50 12.32 30.71
N SER A 68 12.68 11.89 30.25
CA SER A 68 12.85 10.99 29.10
C SER A 68 12.20 9.63 29.34
N HIS A 69 12.32 9.07 30.54
CA HIS A 69 11.64 7.81 30.89
C HIS A 69 10.11 7.94 30.85
N VAL A 70 9.57 9.05 31.35
CA VAL A 70 8.12 9.34 31.30
C VAL A 70 7.64 9.55 29.86
N MET A 71 8.40 10.30 29.05
CA MET A 71 8.10 10.54 27.63
C MET A 71 8.19 9.27 26.78
N ALA A 72 9.23 8.46 26.95
CA ALA A 72 9.39 7.19 26.23
C ALA A 72 8.27 6.21 26.59
N ALA A 73 7.93 6.09 27.87
CA ALA A 73 6.81 5.26 28.31
C ALA A 73 5.47 5.75 27.73
N TYR A 74 5.24 7.07 27.67
CA TYR A 74 4.07 7.65 27.03
C TYR A 74 3.98 7.29 25.53
N LEU A 75 5.09 7.42 24.78
CA LEU A 75 5.15 7.05 23.36
C LEU A 75 4.94 5.55 23.11
N ASP A 76 5.31 4.72 24.08
CA ASP A 76 5.13 3.26 24.02
C ASP A 76 3.79 2.79 24.62
N GLY A 77 2.93 3.71 25.08
CA GLY A 77 1.65 3.39 25.71
C GLY A 77 1.77 2.67 27.07
N ARG A 78 2.89 2.85 27.78
CA ARG A 78 3.21 2.20 29.06
C ARG A 78 2.93 3.11 30.27
N MET A 79 2.41 2.53 31.35
CA MET A 79 2.28 3.24 32.64
C MET A 79 3.62 3.45 33.32
N VAL A 80 3.83 4.66 33.87
CA VAL A 80 4.94 4.95 34.77
C VAL A 80 4.44 5.11 36.21
N THR A 81 5.08 4.40 37.14
CA THR A 81 4.87 4.58 38.58
C THR A 81 5.93 5.51 39.16
N PRO A 82 5.66 6.20 40.29
CA PRO A 82 6.69 6.99 40.99
C PRO A 82 7.96 6.20 41.27
N SER A 83 7.83 4.94 41.68
CA SER A 83 8.99 4.05 41.93
C SER A 83 9.80 3.76 40.66
N SER A 84 9.14 3.61 39.50
CA SER A 84 9.82 3.40 38.22
C SER A 84 10.53 4.65 37.73
N ALA A 85 9.91 5.83 37.85
CA ALA A 85 10.55 7.10 37.53
C ALA A 85 11.75 7.37 38.44
N VAL A 86 11.60 7.15 39.74
CA VAL A 86 12.69 7.26 40.73
C VAL A 86 13.85 6.32 40.39
N ALA A 87 13.57 5.08 39.96
CA ALA A 87 14.61 4.13 39.54
C ALA A 87 15.36 4.58 38.28
N ALA A 88 14.67 5.22 37.32
CA ALA A 88 15.27 5.71 36.08
C ALA A 88 16.22 6.91 36.29
N SER A 89 16.08 7.64 37.40
CA SER A 89 16.85 8.86 37.69
C SER A 89 18.37 8.68 37.81
N GLY A 90 18.84 7.45 38.09
CA GLY A 90 20.26 7.16 38.26
C GLY A 90 20.90 7.71 39.55
N VAL A 91 20.11 8.20 40.52
CA VAL A 91 20.60 8.78 41.78
C VAL A 91 19.97 8.11 43.01
N PRO A 92 20.53 8.29 44.23
CA PRO A 92 19.95 7.71 45.44
C PRO A 92 18.47 8.08 45.64
N TYR A 93 17.69 7.15 46.18
CA TYR A 93 16.23 7.22 46.26
C TYR A 93 15.69 8.54 46.85
N ALA A 94 16.29 9.04 47.93
CA ALA A 94 15.87 10.30 48.57
C ALA A 94 16.06 11.51 47.63
N THR A 95 17.18 11.55 46.90
CA THR A 95 17.46 12.56 45.89
C THR A 95 16.51 12.44 44.71
N ALA A 96 16.32 11.23 44.20
CA ALA A 96 15.44 10.95 43.06
C ALA A 96 13.99 11.36 43.34
N THR A 97 13.49 11.08 44.55
CA THR A 97 12.13 11.45 44.97
C THR A 97 11.95 12.97 44.99
N ARG A 98 12.94 13.72 45.47
CA ARG A 98 12.91 15.20 45.44
C ARG A 98 12.91 15.74 44.01
N ARG A 99 13.71 15.15 43.12
CA ARG A 99 13.80 15.57 41.71
C ARG A 99 12.52 15.28 40.93
N LEU A 100 11.87 14.16 41.23
CA LEU A 100 10.54 13.86 40.72
C LEU A 100 9.50 14.87 41.22
N ALA A 101 9.53 15.24 42.51
CA ALA A 101 8.62 16.26 43.05
C ALA A 101 8.80 17.61 42.35
N GLU A 102 10.04 18.03 42.11
CA GLU A 102 10.33 19.27 41.37
C GLU A 102 9.73 19.26 39.96
N LEU A 103 9.86 18.17 39.19
CA LEU A 103 9.23 18.07 37.86
C LEU A 103 7.70 18.13 37.88
N ILE A 104 7.09 17.75 39.00
CA ILE A 104 5.64 17.78 39.20
C ILE A 104 5.21 19.19 39.60
N ASP A 105 5.94 19.82 40.53
CA ASP A 105 5.73 21.19 40.96
C ASP A 105 5.94 22.19 39.79
N ASP A 106 6.89 21.89 38.90
CA ASP A 106 7.16 22.65 37.67
C ASP A 106 6.10 22.42 36.57
N GLY A 107 5.12 21.54 36.79
CA GLY A 107 4.04 21.24 35.84
C GLY A 107 4.48 20.44 34.61
N LEU A 108 5.68 19.85 34.61
CA LEU A 108 6.18 19.04 33.50
C LEU A 108 5.68 17.59 33.56
N ILE A 109 5.39 17.09 34.76
CA ILE A 109 4.83 15.74 34.98
C ILE A 109 3.51 15.85 35.76
N GLU A 110 2.48 15.20 35.23
CA GLU A 110 1.17 15.11 35.87
C GLU A 110 1.04 13.81 36.67
N GLN A 111 0.45 13.91 37.88
CA GLN A 111 0.04 12.74 38.66
C GLN A 111 -1.42 12.40 38.43
N ARG A 112 -1.73 11.13 38.17
CA ARG A 112 -3.10 10.65 37.97
C ARG A 112 -3.44 9.48 38.86
N ALA A 113 -4.55 9.58 39.57
CA ALA A 113 -5.02 8.53 40.46
C ALA A 113 -5.33 7.23 39.68
N LYS A 114 -4.76 6.12 40.13
CA LYS A 114 -4.94 4.78 39.56
C LYS A 114 -6.18 4.06 40.11
N THR A 115 -6.71 4.53 41.25
CA THR A 115 -7.86 3.94 41.94
C THR A 115 -8.82 5.02 42.45
N ARG A 116 -10.12 4.70 42.56
CA ARG A 116 -11.18 5.56 43.10
C ARG A 116 -10.92 6.06 44.55
N THR A 117 -9.98 5.42 45.25
CA THR A 117 -9.56 5.73 46.62
C THR A 117 -8.43 6.77 46.72
N GLY A 118 -7.79 7.16 45.60
CA GLY A 118 -6.73 8.16 45.58
C GLY A 118 -5.40 7.77 46.24
N LYS A 119 -5.18 6.48 46.57
CA LYS A 119 -3.97 6.02 47.30
C LYS A 119 -2.80 5.60 46.41
N SER A 120 -2.98 5.54 45.08
CA SER A 120 -1.91 5.18 44.15
C SER A 120 -2.03 6.02 42.87
N PHE A 121 -0.89 6.43 42.31
CA PHE A 121 -0.82 7.34 41.17
C PHE A 121 0.08 6.81 40.04
N THR A 122 -0.18 7.28 38.83
CA THR A 122 0.65 7.10 37.63
C THR A 122 1.16 8.45 37.16
N LEU A 123 2.32 8.47 36.54
CA LEU A 123 2.98 9.67 36.03
C LEU A 123 2.80 9.77 34.53
N HIS A 124 2.46 10.96 34.05
CA HIS A 124 2.24 11.25 32.64
C HIS A 124 2.96 12.54 32.27
N PRO A 125 3.47 12.68 31.04
CA PRO A 125 4.00 13.96 30.60
C PRO A 125 2.86 14.97 30.45
N SER A 126 3.10 16.22 30.86
CA SER A 126 2.15 17.30 30.58
C SER A 126 2.20 17.71 29.12
N ALA A 127 1.19 18.47 28.67
CA ALA A 127 1.19 19.07 27.33
C ALA A 127 2.46 19.88 27.05
N GLU A 128 2.93 20.60 28.07
CA GLU A 128 4.14 21.43 27.99
C GLU A 128 5.41 20.58 27.84
N LEU A 129 5.51 19.45 28.55
CA LEU A 129 6.66 18.56 28.38
C LEU A 129 6.67 17.91 26.99
N ILE A 130 5.51 17.51 26.47
CA ILE A 130 5.37 16.96 25.13
C ILE A 130 5.80 17.98 24.08
N ASP A 131 5.32 19.22 24.19
CA ASP A 131 5.66 20.31 23.27
C ASP A 131 7.16 20.64 23.28
N ARG A 132 7.77 20.74 24.47
CA ARG A 132 9.22 21.00 24.60
C ARG A 132 10.08 19.91 23.95
N PHE A 133 9.73 18.64 24.15
CA PHE A 133 10.42 17.53 23.49
C PHE A 133 10.16 17.54 21.97
N GLY A 134 8.95 17.91 21.54
CA GLY A 134 8.59 18.09 20.13
C GLY A 134 9.42 19.15 19.42
N GLN A 135 9.46 20.36 19.98
CA GLN A 135 10.29 21.45 19.47
C GLN A 135 11.79 21.11 19.45
N PHE A 136 12.26 20.29 20.40
CA PHE A 136 13.62 19.78 20.37
C PHE A 136 13.84 18.80 19.21
N ALA A 137 12.94 17.82 19.05
CA ALA A 137 12.98 16.86 17.94
C ALA A 137 12.96 17.56 16.57
N ASP A 138 12.24 18.67 16.45
CA ASP A 138 12.19 19.47 15.23
C ASP A 138 13.49 20.21 14.91
N ARG A 139 14.22 20.64 15.94
CA ARG A 139 15.50 21.34 15.79
C ARG A 139 16.68 20.40 15.58
N LEU A 140 16.56 19.13 15.97
CA LEU A 140 17.66 18.16 15.99
C LEU A 140 18.32 17.94 14.62
N PRO A 141 17.59 17.79 13.49
CA PRO A 141 18.22 17.66 12.17
C PRO A 141 19.02 18.90 11.77
N ARG A 142 18.49 20.10 12.07
CA ARG A 142 19.18 21.37 11.79
C ARG A 142 20.44 21.51 12.63
N LEU A 143 20.37 21.17 13.92
CA LEU A 143 21.53 21.17 14.81
C LEU A 143 22.60 20.17 14.34
N ALA A 144 22.20 19.00 13.85
CA ALA A 144 23.11 18.02 13.29
C ALA A 144 23.77 18.52 11.98
N ASP A 145 23.00 19.09 11.05
CA ASP A 145 23.54 19.63 9.80
C ASP A 145 24.50 20.81 10.04
N GLU A 146 24.15 21.73 10.96
CA GLU A 146 24.97 22.89 11.30
C GLU A 146 26.32 22.50 11.95
N ASN A 147 26.38 21.38 12.69
CA ASN A 147 27.53 21.09 13.56
C ASN A 147 28.29 19.80 13.19
N LEU A 148 27.71 18.90 12.40
CA LEU A 148 28.29 17.58 12.09
C LEU A 148 28.58 17.36 10.60
N ARG A 149 28.29 18.34 9.74
CA ARG A 149 28.56 18.26 8.29
C ARG A 149 30.06 18.45 7.98
N PRO A 150 30.75 17.48 7.35
CA PRO A 150 32.13 17.65 6.88
C PRO A 150 32.20 18.60 5.67
N ALA A 151 33.28 19.37 5.57
CA ALA A 151 33.39 20.45 4.59
C ALA A 151 33.76 20.02 3.15
N ASP A 152 34.22 18.80 2.87
CA ASP A 152 34.72 18.42 1.55
C ASP A 152 34.29 17.01 1.09
N GLY A 153 33.77 16.93 -0.15
CA GLY A 153 33.96 15.77 -1.04
C GLY A 153 32.72 15.08 -1.61
N GLY A 154 32.41 15.37 -2.89
CA GLY A 154 31.82 14.39 -3.81
C GLY A 154 30.36 14.61 -4.24
N THR A 155 30.19 15.15 -5.45
CA THR A 155 28.96 15.02 -6.25
C THR A 155 28.75 13.57 -6.67
N ASP A 156 28.16 12.75 -5.79
CA ASP A 156 27.43 11.50 -6.10
C ASP A 156 26.89 10.86 -4.81
N TYR A 157 26.30 11.68 -3.94
CA TYR A 157 25.60 11.18 -2.77
C TYR A 157 24.42 12.09 -2.47
N TYR A 158 23.27 11.76 -3.07
CA TYR A 158 22.00 12.30 -2.60
C TYR A 158 21.64 11.58 -1.29
N PHE A 159 22.17 12.11 -0.17
CA PHE A 159 21.63 11.80 1.16
C PHE A 159 20.20 12.38 1.19
N GLY A 160 19.20 11.52 1.03
CA GLY A 160 17.79 11.97 1.09
C GLY A 160 16.72 11.02 0.54
N GLY A 161 17.07 9.88 -0.06
CA GLY A 161 16.07 8.90 -0.52
C GLY A 161 16.49 7.43 -0.34
N SER A 162 17.79 7.14 -0.40
CA SER A 162 18.35 5.80 -0.23
C SER A 162 18.42 5.30 1.22
N TYR A 163 17.98 6.12 2.16
CA TYR A 163 17.66 5.71 3.53
C TYR A 163 16.34 6.35 3.97
N ARG A 164 15.21 5.91 3.39
CA ARG A 164 14.20 5.43 4.34
C ARG A 164 14.88 4.28 5.05
N ALA A 165 15.51 4.58 6.19
CA ALA A 165 16.10 3.56 7.04
C ALA A 165 15.07 2.44 7.14
N SER A 166 15.51 1.20 7.02
CA SER A 166 14.73 0.00 7.27
C SER A 166 14.15 0.08 8.68
N GLN A 167 13.08 0.84 8.83
CA GLN A 167 12.37 1.06 10.06
C GLN A 167 11.27 0.01 10.04
N VAL A 168 11.30 -0.82 11.07
CA VAL A 168 10.23 -1.75 11.33
C VAL A 168 9.01 -0.91 11.68
N ILE A 169 8.04 -0.86 10.79
CA ILE A 169 6.77 -0.18 11.01
C ILE A 169 6.09 -0.87 12.20
N GLY A 170 5.72 -0.06 13.18
CA GLY A 170 5.06 -0.51 14.39
C GLY A 170 3.64 -1.05 14.16
N PRO A 171 2.99 -1.56 15.22
CA PRO A 171 1.60 -1.99 15.14
C PRO A 171 0.67 -0.81 14.86
N VAL A 172 -0.53 -1.10 14.34
CA VAL A 172 -1.57 -0.09 14.13
C VAL A 172 -1.97 0.50 15.49
N VAL A 173 -1.93 1.82 15.59
CA VAL A 173 -2.35 2.54 16.81
C VAL A 173 -3.88 2.57 16.85
N PRO A 174 -4.52 2.04 17.92
CA PRO A 174 -5.96 2.16 18.09
C PRO A 174 -6.41 3.63 18.15
N LEU A 175 -7.59 3.92 17.64
CA LEU A 175 -8.18 5.25 17.75
C LEU A 175 -8.40 5.58 19.23
N ALA A 176 -8.06 6.83 19.60
CA ALA A 176 -8.27 7.33 20.96
C ALA A 176 -9.75 7.31 21.35
N GLN A 177 -10.65 7.48 20.37
CA GLN A 177 -12.08 7.37 20.54
C GLN A 177 -12.64 6.35 19.55
N PRO A 178 -13.53 5.43 19.98
CA PRO A 178 -14.26 4.56 19.09
C PRO A 178 -15.04 5.35 18.04
N LEU A 179 -15.13 4.83 16.81
CA LEU A 179 -15.96 5.43 15.77
C LEU A 179 -17.44 5.43 16.19
N GLY A 180 -18.08 6.60 16.17
CA GLY A 180 -19.48 6.82 16.52
C GLY A 180 -20.48 6.31 15.47
N LEU A 181 -20.27 5.14 14.88
CA LEU A 181 -21.10 4.60 13.80
C LEU A 181 -22.17 3.64 14.34
N SER A 182 -23.40 4.15 14.48
CA SER A 182 -24.56 3.29 14.78
C SER A 182 -24.70 2.21 13.70
N GLY A 183 -24.82 0.94 14.11
CA GLY A 183 -24.89 -0.20 13.20
C GLY A 183 -23.54 -0.62 12.58
N GLY A 184 -22.42 -0.09 13.07
CA GLY A 184 -21.08 -0.43 12.60
C GLY A 184 -20.69 0.23 11.27
N LEU A 185 -19.44 0.02 10.87
CA LEU A 185 -18.86 0.50 9.62
C LEU A 185 -19.24 -0.45 8.47
N GLN A 186 -19.84 0.08 7.41
CA GLN A 186 -20.30 -0.67 6.25
C GLN A 186 -19.30 -0.51 5.10
N VAL A 187 -18.66 -1.61 4.68
CA VAL A 187 -17.59 -1.59 3.67
C VAL A 187 -17.97 -2.48 2.49
N LEU A 188 -17.90 -1.93 1.29
CA LEU A 188 -18.03 -2.68 0.03
C LEU A 188 -16.65 -2.92 -0.56
N VAL A 189 -16.29 -4.17 -0.86
CA VAL A 189 -14.97 -4.50 -1.40
C VAL A 189 -15.00 -5.52 -2.53
N HIS A 190 -13.86 -5.71 -3.17
CA HIS A 190 -13.63 -6.80 -4.11
C HIS A 190 -13.34 -8.12 -3.36
N GLY A 191 -13.76 -9.25 -3.93
CA GLY A 191 -13.44 -10.59 -3.44
C GLY A 191 -12.10 -11.08 -3.96
N ASP A 192 -10.99 -10.60 -3.39
CA ASP A 192 -9.62 -11.00 -3.73
C ASP A 192 -8.76 -11.35 -2.51
N PRO A 193 -7.54 -11.91 -2.70
CA PRO A 193 -6.68 -12.29 -1.59
C PRO A 193 -6.30 -11.16 -0.63
N THR A 194 -6.19 -9.91 -1.08
CA THR A 194 -5.83 -8.80 -0.19
C THR A 194 -7.01 -8.41 0.70
N PHE A 195 -8.21 -8.28 0.13
CA PHE A 195 -9.40 -8.01 0.94
C PHE A 195 -9.81 -9.21 1.80
N LEU A 196 -9.43 -10.43 1.41
CA LEU A 196 -9.55 -11.62 2.25
C LEU A 196 -8.58 -11.54 3.45
N ALA A 197 -7.32 -11.14 3.25
CA ALA A 197 -6.38 -10.90 4.34
C ALA A 197 -6.91 -9.82 5.30
N MET A 198 -7.46 -8.71 4.78
CA MET A 198 -8.15 -7.72 5.61
C MET A 198 -9.34 -8.32 6.39
N SER A 199 -10.12 -9.20 5.76
CA SER A 199 -11.24 -9.90 6.41
C SER A 199 -10.78 -10.85 7.53
N ASN A 200 -9.61 -11.49 7.40
CA ASN A 200 -9.04 -12.31 8.47
C ASN A 200 -8.64 -11.45 9.67
N LEU A 201 -8.18 -10.22 9.42
CA LEU A 201 -7.82 -9.23 10.44
C LEU A 201 -9.02 -8.44 10.99
N LYS A 202 -10.25 -8.74 10.54
CA LYS A 202 -11.49 -8.01 10.91
C LYS A 202 -11.59 -7.70 12.40
N ARG A 203 -11.39 -8.71 13.27
CA ARG A 203 -11.51 -8.52 14.73
C ARG A 203 -10.48 -7.54 15.28
N GLN A 204 -9.26 -7.52 14.73
CA GLN A 204 -8.22 -6.58 15.13
C GLN A 204 -8.58 -5.17 14.67
N PHE A 205 -9.02 -5.01 13.42
CA PHE A 205 -9.48 -3.72 12.91
C PHE A 205 -10.70 -3.18 13.66
N GLU A 206 -11.65 -4.04 14.06
CA GLU A 206 -12.78 -3.65 14.93
C GLU A 206 -12.32 -3.11 16.29
N GLN A 207 -11.27 -3.68 16.87
CA GLN A 207 -10.67 -3.19 18.12
C GLN A 207 -9.94 -1.86 17.91
N ILE A 208 -9.21 -1.72 16.79
CA ILE A 208 -8.48 -0.52 16.43
C ILE A 208 -9.44 0.65 16.23
N VAL A 209 -10.53 0.46 15.48
CA VAL A 209 -11.49 1.53 15.20
C VAL A 209 -12.59 1.65 16.26
N GLY A 210 -12.71 0.67 17.15
CA GLY A 210 -13.73 0.64 18.20
C GLY A 210 -15.17 0.47 17.70
N SER A 211 -15.36 -0.03 16.48
CA SER A 211 -16.68 -0.23 15.86
C SER A 211 -16.73 -1.57 15.12
N PRO A 212 -17.88 -2.29 15.13
CA PRO A 212 -18.08 -3.45 14.27
C PRO A 212 -17.85 -3.10 12.79
N ILE A 213 -17.30 -4.03 12.04
CA ILE A 213 -17.09 -3.91 10.59
C ILE A 213 -18.02 -4.90 9.88
N HIS A 214 -18.78 -4.41 8.92
CA HIS A 214 -19.66 -5.19 8.07
C HIS A 214 -19.18 -5.08 6.63
N GLN A 215 -18.57 -6.15 6.13
CA GLN A 215 -17.95 -6.19 4.82
C GLN A 215 -18.83 -7.00 3.84
N ARG A 216 -19.05 -6.45 2.65
CA ARG A 216 -19.66 -7.18 1.52
C ARG A 216 -18.65 -7.24 0.38
N ALA A 217 -18.33 -8.45 -0.05
CA ALA A 217 -17.37 -8.71 -1.13
C ALA A 217 -18.07 -9.22 -2.38
N PHE A 218 -17.67 -8.73 -3.56
CA PHE A 218 -18.20 -9.15 -4.85
C PHE A 218 -17.08 -9.37 -5.87
N SER A 219 -17.38 -10.06 -6.98
CA SER A 219 -16.53 -10.05 -8.17
C SER A 219 -16.46 -8.63 -8.75
N ILE A 220 -15.42 -8.32 -9.52
CA ILE A 220 -15.19 -6.99 -10.11
C ILE A 220 -16.44 -6.38 -10.78
N ASP A 221 -17.11 -7.10 -11.67
CA ASP A 221 -18.28 -6.58 -12.38
C ASP A 221 -19.46 -6.32 -11.42
N ARG A 222 -19.69 -7.24 -10.46
CA ARG A 222 -20.77 -7.13 -9.45
C ARG A 222 -20.49 -6.05 -8.43
N LEU A 223 -19.23 -5.79 -8.12
CA LEU A 223 -18.78 -4.68 -7.27
C LEU A 223 -19.13 -3.34 -7.92
N ARG A 224 -18.79 -3.16 -9.21
CA ARG A 224 -19.14 -1.95 -9.96
C ARG A 224 -20.65 -1.74 -10.02
N GLU A 225 -21.40 -2.78 -10.36
CA GLU A 225 -22.87 -2.74 -10.40
C GLU A 225 -23.49 -2.33 -9.07
N GLU A 226 -23.04 -2.93 -7.94
CA GLU A 226 -23.56 -2.60 -6.62
C GLU A 226 -23.19 -1.17 -6.21
N ALA A 227 -21.98 -0.70 -6.50
CA ALA A 227 -21.55 0.67 -6.18
C ALA A 227 -22.35 1.72 -6.96
N LEU A 228 -22.53 1.53 -8.28
CA LEU A 228 -23.35 2.42 -9.12
C LEU A 228 -24.82 2.40 -8.69
N ARG A 229 -25.35 1.21 -8.36
CA ARG A 229 -26.71 1.09 -7.83
C ARG A 229 -26.86 1.82 -6.51
N ASP A 230 -25.89 1.71 -5.61
CA ASP A 230 -25.93 2.37 -4.31
C ASP A 230 -25.89 3.89 -4.41
N ALA A 231 -25.16 4.42 -5.40
CA ALA A 231 -25.12 5.85 -5.71
C ALA A 231 -26.50 6.44 -6.08
N THR A 232 -27.42 5.64 -6.64
CA THR A 232 -28.79 6.09 -6.97
C THR A 232 -29.68 6.28 -5.74
N ARG A 233 -29.24 5.82 -4.56
CA ARG A 233 -30.01 5.93 -3.31
C ARG A 233 -29.88 7.33 -2.74
N LYS A 234 -30.90 7.79 -2.02
CA LYS A 234 -30.84 9.04 -1.24
C LYS A 234 -29.70 9.03 -0.22
N THR A 235 -29.43 7.86 0.36
CA THR A 235 -28.36 7.65 1.33
C THR A 235 -27.69 6.32 1.04
N SER A 236 -26.36 6.37 0.97
CA SER A 236 -25.49 5.21 0.77
C SER A 236 -25.75 4.13 1.81
N ARG A 237 -25.66 2.85 1.40
CA ARG A 237 -25.59 1.73 2.37
C ARG A 237 -24.18 1.53 2.92
N TYR A 238 -23.19 2.15 2.29
CA TYR A 238 -21.78 1.96 2.56
C TYR A 238 -21.13 3.25 3.03
N ASP A 239 -20.17 3.11 3.94
CA ASP A 239 -19.33 4.21 4.39
C ASP A 239 -18.06 4.31 3.55
N ILE A 240 -17.52 3.15 3.17
CA ILE A 240 -16.32 3.00 2.35
C ILE A 240 -16.61 1.99 1.24
N ILE A 241 -16.19 2.31 0.01
CA ILE A 241 -16.29 1.43 -1.14
C ILE A 241 -14.93 1.28 -1.83
N ALA A 242 -14.59 0.04 -2.22
CA ALA A 242 -13.42 -0.23 -3.04
C ALA A 242 -13.73 0.02 -4.52
N ILE A 243 -12.86 0.73 -5.21
CA ILE A 243 -13.01 1.15 -6.61
C ILE A 243 -11.76 0.74 -7.39
N ASP A 244 -11.93 0.00 -8.50
CA ASP A 244 -10.82 -0.32 -9.40
C ASP A 244 -10.29 0.98 -10.02
N LEU A 245 -8.98 1.13 -10.10
CA LEU A 245 -8.32 2.37 -10.53
C LEU A 245 -8.85 2.98 -11.83
N PRO A 246 -9.14 2.23 -12.91
CA PRO A 246 -9.67 2.82 -14.15
C PRO A 246 -11.05 3.46 -13.95
N TRP A 247 -11.85 3.02 -12.98
CA TRP A 247 -13.21 3.55 -12.81
C TRP A 247 -13.25 4.95 -12.21
N ILE A 248 -12.12 5.49 -11.78
CA ILE A 248 -12.06 6.76 -11.06
C ILE A 248 -12.69 7.90 -11.86
N GLY A 249 -12.43 8.03 -13.16
CA GLY A 249 -13.07 9.06 -13.99
C GLY A 249 -14.57 8.87 -14.15
N GLU A 250 -15.05 7.64 -14.31
CA GLU A 250 -16.49 7.34 -14.35
C GLU A 250 -17.16 7.74 -13.03
N PHE A 251 -16.60 7.29 -11.91
CA PHE A 251 -17.19 7.45 -10.60
C PHE A 251 -17.14 8.90 -10.12
N ALA A 252 -16.05 9.61 -10.41
CA ALA A 252 -15.93 11.03 -10.14
C ALA A 252 -16.93 11.84 -10.99
N SER A 253 -17.00 11.58 -12.29
CA SER A 253 -17.89 12.33 -13.22
C SER A 253 -19.37 12.10 -12.93
N ARG A 254 -19.73 10.92 -12.41
CA ARG A 254 -21.11 10.58 -12.00
C ARG A 254 -21.43 11.00 -10.56
N GLY A 255 -20.51 11.63 -9.84
CA GLY A 255 -20.70 12.03 -8.45
C GLY A 255 -20.94 10.85 -7.50
N VAL A 256 -20.33 9.70 -7.78
CA VAL A 256 -20.44 8.50 -6.93
C VAL A 256 -19.54 8.64 -5.70
N LEU A 257 -18.39 9.30 -5.84
CA LEU A 257 -17.38 9.45 -4.81
C LEU A 257 -17.29 10.90 -4.32
N SER A 258 -17.04 11.07 -3.02
CA SER A 258 -16.64 12.34 -2.46
C SER A 258 -15.18 12.63 -2.84
N PRO A 259 -14.83 13.83 -3.34
CA PRO A 259 -13.45 14.26 -3.45
C PRO A 259 -12.79 14.29 -2.06
N LEU A 260 -11.61 13.69 -1.91
CA LEU A 260 -10.97 13.58 -0.59
C LEU A 260 -10.56 14.95 -0.04
N ASP A 261 -10.14 15.87 -0.90
CA ASP A 261 -9.77 17.24 -0.58
C ASP A 261 -10.94 18.10 -0.05
N GLU A 262 -12.19 17.70 -0.30
CA GLU A 262 -13.39 18.35 0.26
C GLU A 262 -13.78 17.83 1.65
N ILE A 263 -13.40 16.60 1.99
CA ILE A 263 -13.89 15.91 3.20
C ILE A 263 -12.80 15.67 4.24
N MET A 264 -11.53 15.84 3.88
CA MET A 264 -10.39 15.62 4.77
C MET A 264 -9.15 16.40 4.34
N GLN A 265 -8.22 16.60 5.28
CA GLN A 265 -6.87 17.07 4.97
C GLN A 265 -6.07 15.91 4.36
N VAL A 266 -5.75 16.01 3.07
CA VAL A 266 -5.09 14.94 2.29
C VAL A 266 -3.70 14.58 2.85
N ASP A 267 -2.97 15.56 3.41
CA ASP A 267 -1.63 15.35 3.99
C ASP A 267 -1.62 14.36 5.16
N ARG A 268 -2.77 14.13 5.81
CA ARG A 268 -2.93 13.08 6.84
C ARG A 268 -2.66 11.67 6.31
N LEU A 269 -2.68 11.47 5.00
CA LEU A 269 -2.40 10.20 4.35
C LEU A 269 -0.92 9.98 4.04
N ASP A 270 -0.08 11.01 4.12
CA ASP A 270 1.26 11.05 3.52
C ASP A 270 1.27 10.59 2.06
N PRO A 271 0.75 11.41 1.12
CA PRO A 271 0.70 11.08 -0.30
C PRO A 271 2.04 10.63 -0.90
N SER A 272 3.15 11.18 -0.39
CA SER A 272 4.51 10.88 -0.87
C SER A 272 4.97 9.45 -0.59
N ASP A 273 4.31 8.79 0.37
CA ASP A 273 4.59 7.41 0.71
C ASP A 273 3.93 6.42 -0.25
N PHE A 274 2.92 6.80 -1.01
CA PHE A 274 2.29 5.89 -1.96
C PHE A 274 3.10 5.73 -3.25
N HIS A 275 3.02 4.54 -3.86
CA HIS A 275 3.51 4.34 -5.22
C HIS A 275 2.90 5.41 -6.14
N THR A 276 3.77 6.18 -6.78
CA THR A 276 3.37 7.39 -7.54
C THR A 276 2.25 7.09 -8.53
N ALA A 277 2.37 6.02 -9.32
CA ALA A 277 1.36 5.64 -10.30
C ALA A 277 0.02 5.22 -9.65
N GLY A 278 0.03 4.54 -8.50
CA GLY A 278 -1.18 4.17 -7.77
C GLY A 278 -1.90 5.39 -7.19
N TRP A 279 -1.14 6.34 -6.62
CA TRP A 279 -1.69 7.60 -6.12
C TRP A 279 -2.28 8.44 -7.27
N GLN A 280 -1.53 8.63 -8.35
CA GLN A 280 -1.98 9.37 -9.53
C GLN A 280 -3.23 8.76 -10.17
N ALA A 281 -3.31 7.44 -10.28
CA ALA A 281 -4.48 6.74 -10.80
C ALA A 281 -5.75 6.95 -9.96
N ALA A 282 -5.62 7.36 -8.69
CA ALA A 282 -6.74 7.70 -7.82
C ALA A 282 -7.31 9.12 -8.06
N HIS A 283 -6.77 9.87 -9.04
CA HIS A 283 -7.18 11.24 -9.33
C HIS A 283 -8.04 11.35 -10.58
N TRP A 284 -8.94 12.35 -10.56
CA TRP A 284 -9.66 12.83 -11.73
C TRP A 284 -9.76 14.35 -11.67
N GLY A 285 -9.51 15.05 -12.78
CA GLY A 285 -9.52 16.52 -12.81
C GLY A 285 -8.54 17.17 -11.81
N GLY A 286 -7.41 16.51 -11.53
CA GLY A 286 -6.41 16.98 -10.55
C GLY A 286 -6.78 16.75 -9.08
N ARG A 287 -7.89 16.05 -8.79
CA ARG A 287 -8.40 15.86 -7.42
C ARG A 287 -8.39 14.39 -7.02
N PRO A 288 -8.00 14.04 -5.78
CA PRO A 288 -8.03 12.65 -5.30
C PRO A 288 -9.44 12.20 -4.92
N TYR A 289 -9.87 11.03 -5.39
CA TYR A 289 -11.21 10.46 -5.10
C TYR A 289 -11.18 9.18 -4.27
N GLY A 290 -9.98 8.66 -3.98
CA GLY A 290 -9.79 7.49 -3.14
C GLY A 290 -8.34 7.34 -2.70
N VAL A 291 -8.14 6.51 -1.69
CA VAL A 291 -6.81 6.22 -1.15
C VAL A 291 -6.37 4.83 -1.62
N PRO A 292 -5.21 4.67 -2.27
CA PRO A 292 -4.72 3.37 -2.69
C PRO A 292 -4.66 2.39 -1.52
N ASN A 293 -5.40 1.30 -1.62
CA ASN A 293 -5.32 0.17 -0.69
C ASN A 293 -4.55 -0.99 -1.31
N GLN A 294 -4.59 -1.10 -2.64
CA GLN A 294 -3.82 -2.05 -3.41
C GLN A 294 -3.21 -1.34 -4.61
N THR A 295 -1.88 -1.30 -4.66
CA THR A 295 -1.15 -1.09 -5.91
C THR A 295 -0.65 -2.46 -6.34
N THR A 296 -1.19 -2.97 -7.44
CA THR A 296 -0.86 -4.32 -7.93
C THR A 296 -0.62 -4.27 -9.43
N PRO A 297 0.64 -4.25 -9.88
CA PRO A 297 0.93 -4.34 -11.30
C PRO A 297 0.61 -5.73 -11.85
N GLU A 298 0.22 -5.79 -13.13
CA GLU A 298 0.34 -7.02 -13.91
C GLU A 298 1.80 -7.17 -14.37
N LEU A 299 2.37 -8.34 -14.10
CA LEU A 299 3.78 -8.68 -14.33
C LEU A 299 3.87 -9.99 -15.12
N LEU A 300 5.02 -10.26 -15.72
CA LEU A 300 5.34 -11.60 -16.20
C LEU A 300 5.97 -12.42 -15.07
N PHE A 301 5.23 -13.39 -14.57
CA PHE A 301 5.74 -14.43 -13.69
C PHE A 301 6.41 -15.51 -14.54
N TRP A 302 7.62 -15.91 -14.16
CA TRP A 302 8.34 -16.97 -14.87
C TRP A 302 9.03 -17.92 -13.89
N ARG A 303 9.04 -19.20 -14.25
CA ARG A 303 9.62 -20.28 -13.44
C ARG A 303 11.14 -20.31 -13.58
N THR A 304 11.85 -19.78 -12.58
CA THR A 304 13.31 -19.65 -12.60
C THR A 304 14.01 -20.99 -12.70
N ASP A 305 13.44 -22.03 -12.08
CA ASP A 305 13.92 -23.40 -12.11
C ASP A 305 13.76 -24.05 -13.48
N LEU A 306 12.60 -23.89 -14.14
CA LEU A 306 12.36 -24.43 -15.48
C LEU A 306 13.24 -23.76 -16.54
N PHE A 307 13.47 -22.46 -16.40
CA PHE A 307 14.39 -21.73 -17.27
C PHE A 307 15.83 -22.18 -17.06
N ALA A 308 16.27 -22.36 -15.81
CA ALA A 308 17.60 -22.88 -15.52
C ALA A 308 17.80 -24.30 -16.07
N GLU A 309 16.81 -25.20 -15.91
CA GLU A 309 16.82 -26.56 -16.48
C GLU A 309 16.97 -26.53 -18.02
N ALA A 310 16.31 -25.58 -18.68
CA ALA A 310 16.35 -25.42 -20.13
C ALA A 310 17.55 -24.58 -20.64
N GLY A 311 18.39 -24.06 -19.75
CA GLY A 311 19.50 -23.17 -20.13
C GLY A 311 19.05 -21.80 -20.67
N LEU A 312 17.86 -21.34 -20.30
CA LEU A 312 17.28 -20.07 -20.71
C LEU A 312 17.54 -18.98 -19.66
N THR A 313 17.59 -17.73 -20.12
CA THR A 313 17.67 -16.54 -19.27
C THR A 313 16.30 -15.86 -19.16
N ALA A 314 16.14 -14.97 -18.18
CA ALA A 314 14.93 -14.18 -18.00
C ALA A 314 14.56 -13.42 -19.30
N PRO A 315 13.32 -13.56 -19.82
CA PRO A 315 12.95 -12.98 -21.11
C PRO A 315 12.86 -11.45 -21.02
N GLN A 316 13.62 -10.74 -21.85
CA GLN A 316 13.73 -9.27 -21.80
C GLN A 316 12.74 -8.56 -22.75
N ASP A 317 12.25 -9.26 -23.76
CA ASP A 317 11.34 -8.73 -24.79
C ASP A 317 10.30 -9.78 -25.19
N CYS A 318 9.29 -9.35 -25.96
CA CYS A 318 8.19 -10.21 -26.42
C CYS A 318 8.69 -11.42 -27.23
N ASP A 319 9.73 -11.26 -28.06
CA ASP A 319 10.28 -12.35 -28.87
C ASP A 319 10.94 -13.41 -27.98
N ALA A 320 11.70 -12.99 -26.97
CA ALA A 320 12.28 -13.87 -25.96
C ALA A 320 11.19 -14.61 -25.15
N VAL A 321 10.05 -13.97 -24.90
CA VAL A 321 8.89 -14.66 -24.31
C VAL A 321 8.37 -15.75 -25.24
N LEU A 322 8.22 -15.49 -26.55
CA LEU A 322 7.74 -16.50 -27.50
C LEU A 322 8.72 -17.68 -27.61
N VAL A 323 10.02 -17.40 -27.70
CA VAL A 323 11.07 -18.44 -27.73
C VAL A 323 11.06 -19.27 -26.46
N ALA A 324 10.98 -18.64 -25.28
CA ALA A 324 10.91 -19.37 -24.01
C ALA A 324 9.61 -20.15 -23.87
N ALA A 325 8.48 -19.59 -24.33
CA ALA A 325 7.19 -20.26 -24.30
C ALA A 325 7.22 -21.52 -25.18
N GLU A 326 7.78 -21.44 -26.38
CA GLU A 326 7.96 -22.59 -27.27
C GLU A 326 8.86 -23.66 -26.63
N ALA A 327 10.03 -23.27 -26.14
CA ALA A 327 10.99 -24.19 -25.55
C ALA A 327 10.44 -24.94 -24.32
N LEU A 328 9.60 -24.28 -23.52
CA LEU A 328 9.04 -24.85 -22.29
C LEU A 328 7.66 -25.51 -22.49
N HIS A 329 7.05 -25.34 -23.67
CA HIS A 329 5.77 -25.94 -24.04
C HIS A 329 5.93 -27.43 -24.36
N ALA A 330 5.44 -28.28 -23.46
CA ALA A 330 5.50 -29.73 -23.56
C ALA A 330 4.13 -30.35 -23.18
N PRO A 331 3.09 -30.19 -24.02
CA PRO A 331 1.71 -30.57 -23.68
C PRO A 331 1.57 -32.09 -23.46
N ALA A 332 2.38 -32.91 -24.13
CA ALA A 332 2.45 -34.36 -23.90
C ALA A 332 2.89 -34.72 -22.46
N ARG A 333 3.52 -33.79 -21.74
CA ARG A 333 3.90 -33.89 -20.32
C ARG A 333 3.02 -33.01 -19.41
N GLY A 334 1.90 -32.49 -19.93
CA GLY A 334 0.99 -31.63 -19.18
C GLY A 334 1.54 -30.23 -18.86
N ARG A 335 2.60 -29.78 -19.54
CA ARG A 335 3.23 -28.47 -19.33
C ARG A 335 3.00 -27.55 -20.53
N TYR A 336 2.60 -26.33 -20.28
CA TYR A 336 2.39 -25.29 -21.28
C TYR A 336 3.39 -24.14 -21.09
N GLY A 337 3.72 -23.43 -22.16
CA GLY A 337 4.71 -22.36 -22.14
C GLY A 337 4.22 -21.15 -21.35
N ILE A 338 2.98 -20.70 -21.62
CA ILE A 338 2.47 -19.45 -21.06
C ILE A 338 0.95 -19.40 -20.91
N ALA A 339 0.47 -18.74 -19.85
CA ALA A 339 -0.95 -18.47 -19.62
C ALA A 339 -1.20 -16.99 -19.31
N TRP A 340 -2.37 -16.49 -19.71
CA TRP A 340 -2.72 -15.08 -19.73
C TRP A 340 -4.26 -14.93 -19.78
N ASN A 341 -4.76 -13.71 -19.65
CA ASN A 341 -6.20 -13.42 -19.66
C ASN A 341 -6.78 -13.54 -21.08
N ALA A 342 -7.42 -14.66 -21.44
CA ALA A 342 -8.04 -14.82 -22.76
C ALA A 342 -9.56 -15.05 -22.74
N ALA A 343 -10.17 -15.12 -21.55
CA ALA A 343 -11.62 -15.15 -21.42
C ALA A 343 -12.29 -13.89 -22.01
N ARG A 344 -13.37 -14.09 -22.76
CA ARG A 344 -14.17 -13.02 -23.38
C ARG A 344 -14.62 -11.97 -22.34
N GLY A 345 -14.60 -10.70 -22.73
CA GLY A 345 -15.05 -9.57 -21.89
C GLY A 345 -13.92 -8.94 -21.09
N THR A 346 -14.21 -8.45 -19.89
CA THR A 346 -13.30 -7.64 -19.05
C THR A 346 -11.87 -8.21 -18.95
N ALA A 347 -11.73 -9.54 -18.80
CA ALA A 347 -10.44 -10.21 -18.69
C ALA A 347 -9.54 -9.98 -19.92
N LEU A 348 -9.98 -10.38 -21.11
CA LEU A 348 -9.23 -10.17 -22.35
C LEU A 348 -9.10 -8.69 -22.71
N GLY A 349 -10.11 -7.88 -22.39
CA GLY A 349 -10.05 -6.43 -22.58
C GLY A 349 -8.87 -5.81 -21.83
N HIS A 350 -8.71 -6.16 -20.55
CA HIS A 350 -7.56 -5.72 -19.76
C HIS A 350 -6.25 -6.23 -20.36
N GLN A 351 -6.18 -7.52 -20.71
CA GLN A 351 -4.95 -8.09 -21.27
C GLN A 351 -4.50 -7.33 -22.51
N PHE A 352 -5.41 -7.09 -23.45
CA PHE A 352 -5.05 -6.45 -24.71
C PHE A 352 -4.53 -5.02 -24.51
N MET A 353 -5.15 -4.24 -23.63
CA MET A 353 -4.68 -2.89 -23.30
C MET A 353 -3.29 -2.90 -22.64
N MET A 354 -3.03 -3.88 -21.77
CA MET A 354 -1.73 -4.06 -21.12
C MET A 354 -0.66 -4.53 -22.11
N THR A 355 -1.02 -5.40 -23.05
CA THR A 355 -0.12 -5.79 -24.14
C THR A 355 0.18 -4.60 -25.05
N CYS A 356 -0.81 -3.77 -25.42
CA CYS A 356 -0.56 -2.53 -26.16
C CYS A 356 0.47 -1.65 -25.45
N ALA A 357 0.41 -1.57 -24.11
CA ALA A 357 1.39 -0.83 -23.35
C ALA A 357 2.81 -1.42 -23.45
N GLY A 358 2.95 -2.74 -23.43
CA GLY A 358 4.23 -3.43 -23.67
C GLY A 358 4.84 -3.13 -25.05
N PHE A 359 4.00 -2.84 -26.05
CA PHE A 359 4.43 -2.37 -27.38
C PHE A 359 4.54 -0.83 -27.47
N GLY A 360 4.41 -0.11 -26.35
CA GLY A 360 4.49 1.34 -26.30
C GLY A 360 3.37 2.06 -27.06
N GLN A 361 2.17 1.47 -27.07
CA GLN A 361 0.96 2.00 -27.69
C GLN A 361 -0.07 2.37 -26.63
N PRO A 362 -0.34 3.67 -26.38
CA PRO A 362 -1.45 4.07 -25.55
C PRO A 362 -2.76 3.79 -26.29
N VAL A 363 -3.79 3.40 -25.53
CA VAL A 363 -5.13 3.09 -26.05
C VAL A 363 -5.93 4.33 -26.45
N LEU A 364 -5.52 5.49 -25.90
CA LEU A 364 -6.01 6.81 -26.23
C LEU A 364 -4.82 7.67 -26.70
N ASP A 365 -5.08 8.81 -27.32
CA ASP A 365 -4.08 9.75 -27.83
C ASP A 365 -3.35 10.53 -26.73
N LEU A 366 -2.80 9.85 -25.73
CA LEU A 366 -2.16 10.43 -24.55
C LEU A 366 -0.88 11.23 -24.91
N PRO A 367 -0.63 12.38 -24.24
CA PRO A 367 0.62 13.13 -24.44
C PRO A 367 1.82 12.30 -23.97
N LYS A 368 2.93 12.37 -24.71
CA LYS A 368 4.20 11.81 -24.27
C LYS A 368 4.78 12.63 -23.13
N VAL A 369 5.31 11.96 -22.12
CA VAL A 369 6.03 12.54 -20.99
C VAL A 369 7.32 11.75 -20.76
N ALA A 370 8.21 12.22 -19.89
CA ALA A 370 9.33 11.40 -19.44
C ALA A 370 8.78 10.08 -18.86
N GLY A 371 9.36 8.95 -19.26
CA GLY A 371 8.93 7.62 -18.78
C GLY A 371 7.71 7.01 -19.48
N GLY A 372 7.00 7.72 -20.36
CA GLY A 372 5.86 7.14 -21.08
C GLY A 372 4.82 8.15 -21.53
N PHE A 373 3.60 8.02 -21.00
CA PHE A 373 2.44 8.81 -21.40
C PHE A 373 1.70 9.39 -20.19
N GLY A 374 1.30 10.67 -20.29
CA GLY A 374 0.57 11.36 -19.23
C GLY A 374 -0.92 11.06 -19.28
N ALA A 375 -1.50 10.62 -18.16
CA ALA A 375 -2.93 10.31 -18.04
C ALA A 375 -3.65 11.07 -16.89
N MET A 376 -2.98 12.06 -16.27
CA MET A 376 -3.54 12.85 -15.17
C MET A 376 -4.53 13.94 -15.60
N SER A 377 -4.39 14.45 -16.83
CA SER A 377 -5.12 15.65 -17.30
C SER A 377 -6.07 15.29 -18.43
N LEU A 378 -6.93 14.30 -18.19
CA LEU A 378 -7.90 13.78 -19.16
C LEU A 378 -9.31 14.35 -19.00
N ALA A 379 -9.62 14.98 -17.86
CA ALA A 379 -10.96 15.51 -17.58
C ALA A 379 -11.39 16.63 -18.55
N ASP A 380 -10.45 17.50 -18.93
CA ASP A 380 -10.74 18.66 -19.78
C ASP A 380 -10.43 18.41 -21.27
N ARG A 381 -10.29 17.14 -21.66
CA ARG A 381 -9.81 16.77 -22.99
C ARG A 381 -10.73 15.78 -23.70
N ASN A 382 -11.02 16.08 -24.97
CA ASN A 382 -11.53 15.08 -25.90
C ASN A 382 -10.41 14.10 -26.27
N SER A 383 -10.52 12.88 -25.76
CA SER A 383 -9.59 11.79 -26.07
C SER A 383 -10.03 11.09 -27.35
N ARG A 384 -9.07 10.65 -28.16
CA ARG A 384 -9.30 9.82 -29.35
C ARG A 384 -8.75 8.41 -29.11
N PRO A 385 -9.50 7.34 -29.41
CA PRO A 385 -8.98 5.98 -29.36
C PRO A 385 -7.87 5.76 -30.38
N MET A 386 -6.95 4.85 -30.06
CA MET A 386 -5.73 4.58 -30.83
C MET A 386 -5.52 3.08 -31.08
N PHE A 387 -6.61 2.32 -31.24
CA PHE A 387 -6.59 0.86 -31.39
C PHE A 387 -6.26 0.40 -32.82
N ASP A 388 -6.47 1.24 -33.82
CA ASP A 388 -6.18 0.95 -35.23
C ASP A 388 -4.74 1.25 -35.66
N GLN A 389 -3.86 1.56 -34.70
CA GLN A 389 -2.48 1.94 -34.93
C GLN A 389 -1.56 0.72 -35.15
N PRO A 390 -0.41 0.87 -35.85
CA PRO A 390 0.49 -0.25 -36.15
C PRO A 390 0.96 -1.04 -34.93
N ARG A 391 1.29 -0.37 -33.82
CA ARG A 391 1.73 -1.05 -32.59
C ARG A 391 0.61 -1.79 -31.86
N ALA A 392 -0.65 -1.35 -32.01
CA ALA A 392 -1.80 -2.11 -31.51
C ALA A 392 -1.99 -3.40 -32.31
N LEU A 393 -1.72 -3.37 -33.62
CA LEU A 393 -1.69 -4.57 -34.47
C LEU A 393 -0.61 -5.55 -34.04
N GLU A 394 0.62 -5.08 -33.81
CA GLU A 394 1.72 -5.91 -33.30
C GLU A 394 1.35 -6.57 -31.96
N ALA A 395 0.75 -5.81 -31.04
CA ALA A 395 0.24 -6.34 -29.76
C ALA A 395 -0.83 -7.44 -29.97
N ALA A 396 -1.75 -7.24 -30.91
CA ALA A 396 -2.80 -8.21 -31.23
C ALA A 396 -2.21 -9.50 -31.85
N GLU A 397 -1.24 -9.36 -32.74
CA GLU A 397 -0.52 -10.48 -33.37
C GLU A 397 0.32 -11.25 -32.34
N TYR A 398 0.94 -10.55 -31.40
CA TYR A 398 1.64 -11.19 -30.28
C TYR A 398 0.70 -12.07 -29.43
N LEU A 399 -0.51 -11.60 -29.10
CA LEU A 399 -1.50 -12.42 -28.40
C LEU A 399 -1.92 -13.66 -29.21
N MET A 400 -2.01 -13.53 -30.54
CA MET A 400 -2.28 -14.67 -31.43
C MET A 400 -1.15 -15.71 -31.40
N GLU A 401 0.10 -15.27 -31.34
CA GLU A 401 1.25 -16.16 -31.21
C GLU A 401 1.30 -16.84 -29.84
N LEU A 402 0.99 -16.13 -28.75
CA LEU A 402 0.91 -16.74 -27.41
C LEU A 402 -0.07 -17.91 -27.34
N LEU A 403 -1.20 -17.86 -28.07
CA LEU A 403 -2.18 -18.96 -28.11
C LEU A 403 -1.55 -20.30 -28.47
N ARG A 404 -0.51 -20.31 -29.32
CA ARG A 404 0.16 -21.53 -29.77
C ARG A 404 0.81 -22.29 -28.63
N PHE A 405 1.21 -21.59 -27.57
CA PHE A 405 1.95 -22.15 -26.43
C PHE A 405 1.13 -22.19 -25.14
N SER A 406 -0.13 -21.80 -25.21
CA SER A 406 -1.05 -21.76 -24.07
C SER A 406 -1.83 -23.07 -23.84
N PRO A 407 -2.41 -23.26 -22.63
CA PRO A 407 -3.34 -24.35 -22.37
C PRO A 407 -4.52 -24.38 -23.37
N PRO A 408 -5.07 -25.57 -23.71
CA PRO A 408 -6.15 -25.69 -24.68
C PRO A 408 -7.44 -24.96 -24.25
N ASP A 409 -7.64 -24.78 -22.94
CA ASP A 409 -8.77 -24.08 -22.34
C ASP A 409 -8.49 -22.58 -22.07
N ILE A 410 -7.41 -22.00 -22.62
CA ILE A 410 -6.99 -20.62 -22.37
C ILE A 410 -8.11 -19.59 -22.63
N LEU A 411 -8.94 -19.78 -23.67
CA LEU A 411 -10.05 -18.89 -24.02
C LEU A 411 -11.18 -18.85 -22.97
N SER A 412 -11.10 -19.68 -21.93
CA SER A 412 -12.00 -19.64 -20.76
C SER A 412 -11.33 -19.13 -19.49
N MET A 413 -10.02 -18.86 -19.53
CA MET A 413 -9.24 -18.46 -18.36
C MET A 413 -9.29 -16.95 -18.13
N SER A 414 -9.60 -16.58 -16.90
CA SER A 414 -9.53 -15.22 -16.38
C SER A 414 -8.37 -15.08 -15.37
N TRP A 415 -8.50 -14.19 -14.39
CA TRP A 415 -7.58 -13.93 -13.27
C TRP A 415 -7.16 -15.19 -12.52
N TYR A 416 -8.11 -15.94 -12.00
CA TYR A 416 -7.81 -17.03 -11.08
C TYR A 416 -7.32 -18.30 -11.79
N GLU A 417 -7.92 -18.65 -12.93
CA GLU A 417 -7.63 -19.91 -13.62
C GLU A 417 -6.16 -19.99 -14.05
N ARG A 418 -5.61 -18.92 -14.64
CA ARG A 418 -4.22 -18.90 -15.10
C ARG A 418 -3.21 -19.00 -13.96
N ILE A 419 -3.47 -18.31 -12.84
CA ILE A 419 -2.55 -18.33 -11.69
C ILE A 419 -2.62 -19.66 -10.96
N ARG A 420 -3.80 -20.30 -10.89
CA ARG A 420 -3.91 -21.68 -10.38
C ARG A 420 -3.10 -22.65 -11.23
N ARG A 421 -3.16 -22.53 -12.56
CA ARG A 421 -2.37 -23.37 -13.49
C ARG A 421 -0.86 -23.16 -13.31
N TYR A 422 -0.43 -21.92 -13.14
CA TYR A 422 0.97 -21.56 -12.84
C TYR A 422 1.41 -22.11 -11.49
N ALA A 423 0.62 -21.88 -10.43
CA ALA A 423 0.90 -22.36 -9.07
C ALA A 423 0.90 -23.90 -8.98
N ALA A 424 0.14 -24.59 -9.83
CA ALA A 424 0.17 -26.05 -9.94
C ALA A 424 1.38 -26.59 -10.74
N GLY A 425 2.21 -25.72 -11.33
CA GLY A 425 3.36 -26.10 -12.14
C GLY A 425 3.04 -26.53 -13.56
N SER A 426 1.78 -26.38 -14.00
CA SER A 426 1.35 -26.78 -15.36
C SER A 426 1.71 -25.75 -16.45
N VAL A 427 2.17 -24.56 -16.06
CA VAL A 427 2.56 -23.49 -16.98
C VAL A 427 3.89 -22.89 -16.54
N ALA A 428 4.80 -22.64 -17.49
CA ALA A 428 6.12 -22.12 -17.20
C ALA A 428 6.18 -20.60 -16.99
N MET A 429 5.29 -19.86 -17.65
CA MET A 429 5.15 -18.41 -17.50
C MET A 429 3.68 -17.99 -17.37
N ALA A 430 3.41 -16.89 -16.69
CA ALA A 430 2.08 -16.30 -16.68
C ALA A 430 2.13 -14.78 -16.56
N TYR A 431 1.35 -14.07 -17.38
CA TYR A 431 1.02 -12.67 -17.07
C TYR A 431 0.07 -12.68 -15.86
N GLY A 432 0.36 -11.92 -14.80
CA GLY A 432 -0.37 -12.03 -13.55
C GLY A 432 -0.27 -10.79 -12.68
N TYR A 433 -1.37 -10.43 -12.03
CA TYR A 433 -1.38 -9.37 -11.02
C TYR A 433 -0.70 -9.85 -9.75
N THR A 434 0.14 -9.00 -9.14
CA THR A 434 0.83 -9.32 -7.88
C THR A 434 -0.12 -9.69 -6.75
N LEU A 435 -1.37 -9.22 -6.76
CA LEU A 435 -2.42 -9.58 -5.78
C LEU A 435 -2.72 -11.09 -5.76
N LEU A 436 -2.45 -11.80 -6.87
CA LEU A 436 -2.67 -13.24 -7.00
C LEU A 436 -1.41 -14.07 -6.71
N ALA A 437 -0.25 -13.42 -6.50
CA ALA A 437 0.97 -14.12 -6.08
C ALA A 437 0.81 -15.00 -4.82
N PRO A 438 -0.06 -14.69 -3.81
CA PRO A 438 -0.25 -15.57 -2.66
C PRO A 438 -0.58 -17.03 -3.01
N TYR A 439 -1.19 -17.31 -4.16
CA TYR A 439 -1.53 -18.68 -4.59
C TYR A 439 -0.33 -19.61 -4.74
N PHE A 440 0.85 -19.07 -5.01
CA PHE A 440 2.11 -19.82 -5.05
C PHE A 440 3.11 -19.34 -4.01
N ASP A 441 3.17 -18.03 -3.76
CA ASP A 441 4.17 -17.42 -2.88
C ASP A 441 3.89 -17.66 -1.39
N CYS A 442 2.62 -17.86 -1.02
CA CYS A 442 2.21 -18.24 0.35
C CYS A 442 1.88 -19.74 0.47
N ASN A 443 2.14 -20.54 -0.57
CA ASN A 443 1.86 -21.97 -0.59
C ASN A 443 3.16 -22.78 -0.75
N PRO A 444 3.74 -23.29 0.33
CA PRO A 444 4.99 -24.07 0.29
C PRO A 444 4.92 -25.36 -0.55
N THR A 445 3.71 -25.84 -0.86
CA THR A 445 3.52 -27.04 -1.70
C THR A 445 3.48 -26.71 -3.20
N SER A 446 3.39 -25.44 -3.56
CA SER A 446 3.40 -25.02 -4.96
C SER A 446 4.80 -25.20 -5.55
N PRO A 447 4.94 -25.84 -6.74
CA PRO A 447 6.22 -25.87 -7.44
C PRO A 447 6.79 -24.49 -7.81
N ALA A 448 5.96 -23.46 -7.81
CA ALA A 448 6.36 -22.08 -8.09
C ALA A 448 6.82 -21.31 -6.83
N HIS A 449 6.64 -21.88 -5.63
CA HIS A 449 7.08 -21.28 -4.37
C HIS A 449 8.61 -21.20 -4.31
N GLY A 450 9.16 -20.00 -4.11
CA GLY A 450 10.61 -19.76 -4.13
C GLY A 450 11.28 -19.96 -5.49
N ALA A 451 10.52 -20.27 -6.54
CA ALA A 451 11.00 -20.57 -7.90
C ALA A 451 10.35 -19.67 -8.97
N THR A 452 9.92 -18.47 -8.57
CA THR A 452 9.28 -17.49 -9.45
C THR A 452 10.09 -16.21 -9.50
N GLY A 453 10.40 -15.75 -10.71
CA GLY A 453 10.90 -14.42 -10.98
C GLY A 453 9.77 -13.48 -11.42
N PHE A 454 9.98 -12.19 -11.20
CA PHE A 454 9.01 -11.13 -11.50
C PHE A 454 9.63 -10.14 -12.47
N LEU A 455 8.99 -9.96 -13.63
CA LEU A 455 9.41 -9.00 -14.65
C LEU A 455 8.27 -8.05 -14.97
N PRO A 456 8.54 -6.79 -15.37
CA PRO A 456 7.53 -5.97 -16.02
C PRO A 456 7.03 -6.68 -17.30
N HIS A 457 6.01 -6.15 -17.94
CA HIS A 457 5.66 -6.60 -19.30
C HIS A 457 6.89 -6.42 -20.20
N PRO A 458 7.40 -7.50 -20.80
CA PRO A 458 8.56 -7.40 -21.68
C PRO A 458 8.26 -6.50 -22.86
N SER A 459 9.27 -5.76 -23.29
CA SER A 459 9.14 -4.80 -24.38
C SER A 459 8.82 -5.46 -25.72
N GLY A 460 7.87 -4.88 -26.45
CA GLY A 460 7.64 -5.14 -27.87
C GLY A 460 8.19 -4.00 -28.72
N SER A 461 8.81 -4.32 -29.86
CA SER A 461 9.23 -3.32 -30.86
C SER A 461 10.11 -2.18 -30.32
N GLY A 462 11.00 -2.50 -29.37
CA GLY A 462 11.93 -1.56 -28.74
C GLY A 462 11.28 -0.52 -27.82
N ALA A 463 10.04 -0.75 -27.39
CA ALA A 463 9.38 0.07 -26.38
C ALA A 463 10.09 -0.03 -25.01
N PRO A 464 9.95 0.97 -24.13
CA PRO A 464 10.35 0.83 -22.74
C PRO A 464 9.54 -0.27 -22.04
N ASN A 465 10.15 -0.94 -21.05
CA ASN A 465 9.43 -1.85 -20.17
C ASN A 465 8.35 -1.11 -19.39
N VAL A 466 7.23 -1.79 -19.16
CA VAL A 466 6.12 -1.22 -18.39
C VAL A 466 5.53 -2.28 -17.47
N ALA A 467 5.17 -1.89 -16.26
CA ALA A 467 4.42 -2.66 -15.29
C ALA A 467 3.05 -1.97 -15.10
N PRO A 468 2.03 -2.35 -15.88
CA PRO A 468 0.72 -1.72 -15.83
C PRO A 468 0.09 -1.89 -14.45
N VAL A 469 -0.17 -0.77 -13.77
CA VAL A 469 -0.77 -0.77 -12.44
C VAL A 469 -2.25 -1.11 -12.52
N GLY A 470 -2.68 -2.01 -11.65
CA GLY A 470 -4.06 -2.08 -11.21
C GLY A 470 -4.19 -2.08 -9.69
N GLY A 471 -5.36 -2.52 -9.24
CA GLY A 471 -5.72 -2.53 -7.84
C GLY A 471 -6.85 -1.58 -7.53
N TYR A 472 -7.10 -1.45 -6.23
CA TYR A 472 -8.27 -0.79 -5.72
C TYR A 472 -7.87 0.34 -4.78
N VAL A 473 -8.59 1.45 -4.92
CA VAL A 473 -8.62 2.51 -3.91
C VAL A 473 -9.82 2.30 -3.01
N LEU A 474 -9.73 2.78 -1.77
CA LEU A 474 -10.87 2.95 -0.90
C LEU A 474 -11.36 4.40 -0.99
N GLY A 475 -12.63 4.58 -1.30
CA GLY A 475 -13.27 5.90 -1.41
C GLY A 475 -14.52 6.00 -0.56
N ILE A 476 -14.97 7.24 -0.32
CA ILE A 476 -16.19 7.54 0.46
C ILE A 476 -17.32 7.90 -0.51
N PRO A 477 -18.47 7.22 -0.48
CA PRO A 477 -19.61 7.55 -1.34
C PRO A 477 -20.07 9.00 -1.16
N ALA A 478 -20.37 9.70 -2.25
CA ALA A 478 -20.83 11.09 -2.19
C ALA A 478 -22.17 11.24 -1.45
N ASN A 479 -23.04 10.24 -1.55
CA ASN A 479 -24.34 10.17 -0.88
C ASN A 479 -24.28 9.53 0.52
N ILE A 480 -23.11 9.46 1.16
CA ILE A 480 -22.99 9.04 2.57
C ILE A 480 -23.83 9.95 3.48
N ALA A 481 -24.42 9.37 4.54
CA ALA A 481 -25.12 10.16 5.55
C ALA A 481 -24.14 11.18 6.19
N PRO A 482 -24.48 12.47 6.28
CA PRO A 482 -23.54 13.50 6.77
C PRO A 482 -22.92 13.18 8.13
N GLU A 483 -23.72 12.64 9.05
CA GLU A 483 -23.30 12.26 10.40
C GLU A 483 -22.32 11.07 10.45
N ARG A 484 -22.17 10.31 9.35
CA ARG A 484 -21.23 9.17 9.25
C ARG A 484 -19.91 9.53 8.59
N ARG A 485 -19.85 10.68 7.90
CA ARG A 485 -18.72 11.08 7.04
C ARG A 485 -17.40 11.17 7.79
N GLU A 486 -17.38 11.86 8.93
CA GLU A 486 -16.17 12.05 9.72
C GLU A 486 -15.60 10.70 10.20
N ALA A 487 -16.46 9.82 10.71
CA ALA A 487 -16.04 8.50 11.15
C ALA A 487 -15.58 7.60 9.98
N ALA A 488 -16.18 7.73 8.79
CA ALA A 488 -15.73 7.04 7.59
C ALA A 488 -14.33 7.53 7.12
N VAL A 489 -14.07 8.84 7.22
CA VAL A 489 -12.74 9.44 6.95
C VAL A 489 -11.69 8.88 7.90
N GLU A 490 -11.97 8.85 9.21
CA GLU A 490 -11.03 8.28 10.18
C GLU A 490 -10.76 6.78 9.93
N ALA A 491 -11.81 6.02 9.61
CA ALA A 491 -11.65 4.61 9.23
C ALA A 491 -10.79 4.44 7.97
N LEU A 492 -11.01 5.28 6.95
CA LEU A 492 -10.26 5.26 5.70
C LEU A 492 -8.77 5.52 5.95
N ILE A 493 -8.43 6.52 6.77
CA ILE A 493 -7.04 6.84 7.15
C ILE A 493 -6.41 5.67 7.90
N VAL A 494 -7.12 5.06 8.85
CA VAL A 494 -6.62 3.91 9.60
C VAL A 494 -6.34 2.72 8.68
N PHE A 495 -7.30 2.32 7.84
CA PHE A 495 -7.17 1.15 6.97
C PHE A 495 -6.07 1.31 5.92
N THR A 496 -5.79 2.54 5.51
CA THR A 496 -4.77 2.84 4.49
C THR A 496 -3.46 3.32 5.09
N SER A 497 -3.30 3.30 6.42
CA SER A 497 -2.03 3.61 7.09
C SER A 497 -0.94 2.58 6.79
N ALA A 498 0.33 2.99 6.84
CA ALA A 498 1.47 2.08 6.64
C ALA A 498 1.43 0.86 7.58
N ALA A 499 1.09 1.08 8.86
CA ALA A 499 0.95 0.02 9.84
C ALA A 499 -0.17 -0.97 9.48
N ALA A 500 -1.33 -0.49 9.03
CA ALA A 500 -2.44 -1.36 8.63
C ALA A 500 -2.09 -2.16 7.38
N GLN A 501 -1.50 -1.52 6.39
CA GLN A 501 -1.05 -2.16 5.15
C GLN A 501 0.03 -3.22 5.43
N LYS A 502 0.97 -2.95 6.34
CA LYS A 502 1.92 -3.96 6.82
C LYS A 502 1.19 -5.16 7.43
N GLN A 503 0.22 -4.97 8.32
CA GLN A 503 -0.52 -6.10 8.92
C GLN A 503 -1.21 -6.96 7.84
N VAL A 504 -1.82 -6.33 6.83
CA VAL A 504 -2.45 -7.03 5.71
C VAL A 504 -1.44 -7.83 4.88
N VAL A 505 -0.22 -7.30 4.70
CA VAL A 505 0.89 -8.02 4.08
C VAL A 505 1.34 -9.21 4.94
N MET A 506 1.50 -9.03 6.25
CA MET A 506 1.90 -10.09 7.17
C MET A 506 0.86 -11.23 7.22
N GLU A 507 -0.43 -10.92 7.00
CA GLU A 507 -1.52 -11.92 6.89
C GLU A 507 -1.55 -12.66 5.54
N GLY A 508 -0.72 -12.26 4.58
CA GLY A 508 -0.50 -12.99 3.33
C GLY A 508 -0.78 -12.21 2.05
N SER A 509 -1.10 -10.91 2.12
CA SER A 509 -1.16 -10.07 0.92
C SER A 509 0.23 -9.87 0.31
N ARG A 510 0.30 -9.92 -1.03
CA ARG A 510 1.50 -9.56 -1.81
C ARG A 510 1.35 -8.26 -2.60
N SER A 511 0.34 -7.47 -2.23
CA SER A 511 0.16 -6.10 -2.71
C SER A 511 0.32 -5.15 -1.52
N GLN A 512 1.06 -4.07 -1.77
CA GLN A 512 1.26 -2.97 -0.83
C GLN A 512 1.31 -1.69 -1.67
N PRO A 513 0.64 -0.61 -1.27
CA PRO A 513 0.62 0.62 -2.05
C PRO A 513 1.63 1.68 -1.59
N ARG A 514 2.44 1.41 -0.54
CA ARG A 514 3.29 2.38 0.17
C ARG A 514 4.76 1.98 0.17
N TYR A 515 5.63 2.85 -0.34
CA TYR A 515 7.09 2.66 -0.30
C TYR A 515 7.63 2.34 1.10
N SER A 516 7.05 2.90 2.18
CA SER A 516 7.46 2.59 3.56
C SER A 516 7.24 1.12 3.90
N VAL A 517 6.10 0.56 3.50
CA VAL A 517 5.73 -0.85 3.71
C VAL A 517 6.63 -1.77 2.88
N GLY A 518 6.88 -1.43 1.61
CA GLY A 518 7.83 -2.17 0.76
C GLY A 518 9.28 -2.12 1.26
N ALA A 519 9.67 -1.05 1.97
CA ALA A 519 11.00 -0.90 2.56
C ALA A 519 11.16 -1.61 3.92
N ASP A 520 10.07 -1.97 4.60
CA ASP A 520 10.12 -2.64 5.90
C ASP A 520 10.82 -4.02 5.79
N PRO A 521 11.84 -4.30 6.61
CA PRO A 521 12.63 -5.53 6.49
C PRO A 521 11.82 -6.80 6.77
N GLU A 522 10.79 -6.74 7.64
CA GLU A 522 9.90 -7.87 7.88
C GLU A 522 9.05 -8.15 6.65
N VAL A 523 8.57 -7.11 5.96
CA VAL A 523 7.81 -7.22 4.71
C VAL A 523 8.69 -7.77 3.59
N ARG A 524 9.88 -7.19 3.37
CA ARG A 524 10.82 -7.65 2.31
C ARG A 524 11.22 -9.11 2.48
N ALA A 525 11.41 -9.55 3.72
CA ALA A 525 11.77 -10.94 4.00
C ALA A 525 10.68 -11.94 3.59
N LEU A 526 9.42 -11.52 3.46
CA LEU A 526 8.35 -12.43 3.09
C LEU A 526 8.39 -12.81 1.61
N SER A 527 8.86 -11.94 0.70
CA SER A 527 8.90 -12.22 -0.75
C SER A 527 9.70 -11.20 -1.55
N PRO A 528 10.43 -11.64 -2.59
CA PRO A 528 11.14 -10.75 -3.51
C PRO A 528 10.20 -9.86 -4.34
N ILE A 529 8.89 -10.14 -4.36
CA ILE A 529 7.91 -9.33 -5.11
C ILE A 529 7.88 -7.86 -4.66
N PHE A 530 8.10 -7.60 -3.37
CA PHE A 530 8.07 -6.23 -2.84
C PHE A 530 9.24 -5.40 -3.39
N GLU A 531 10.44 -5.97 -3.34
CA GLU A 531 11.63 -5.35 -3.93
C GLU A 531 11.50 -5.19 -5.45
N ALA A 532 10.95 -6.19 -6.14
CA ALA A 532 10.75 -6.13 -7.58
C ALA A 532 9.80 -4.98 -7.97
N VAL A 533 8.66 -4.84 -7.29
CA VAL A 533 7.68 -3.77 -7.59
C VAL A 533 8.24 -2.38 -7.26
N ASP A 534 8.93 -2.23 -6.13
CA ASP A 534 9.54 -0.95 -5.77
C ASP A 534 10.65 -0.59 -6.76
N ALA A 535 11.50 -1.54 -7.17
CA ALA A 535 12.51 -1.32 -8.19
C ALA A 535 11.91 -0.93 -9.55
N MET A 536 10.78 -1.53 -9.96
CA MET A 536 10.04 -1.10 -11.16
C MET A 536 9.53 0.33 -11.01
N SER A 537 9.04 0.71 -9.84
CA SER A 537 8.63 2.10 -9.59
C SER A 537 9.81 3.08 -9.67
N TRP A 538 10.97 2.75 -9.10
CA TRP A 538 12.16 3.63 -9.15
C TRP A 538 12.72 3.79 -10.56
N ARG A 539 12.50 2.82 -11.44
CA ARG A 539 12.84 2.86 -12.86
C ARG A 539 11.76 3.48 -13.75
N ASP A 540 10.70 4.01 -13.15
CA ASP A 540 9.55 4.61 -13.85
C ASP A 540 8.82 3.62 -14.78
N GLU A 541 8.90 2.31 -14.49
CA GLU A 541 8.20 1.26 -15.25
C GLU A 541 6.78 1.06 -14.73
N LEU A 542 6.52 1.36 -13.45
CA LEU A 542 5.21 1.23 -12.82
C LEU A 542 4.27 2.34 -13.32
N GLN A 543 3.29 2.01 -14.17
CA GLN A 543 2.52 3.00 -14.93
C GLN A 543 1.02 2.74 -14.93
N PHE A 544 0.21 3.79 -14.80
CA PHE A 544 -1.27 3.69 -14.82
C PHE A 544 -1.92 4.07 -16.15
N TRP A 545 -1.20 4.79 -17.03
CA TRP A 545 -1.68 5.17 -18.36
C TRP A 545 -2.15 4.02 -19.27
N PRO A 546 -1.73 2.74 -19.11
CA PRO A 546 -2.26 1.65 -19.94
C PRO A 546 -3.79 1.47 -19.82
N ARG A 547 -4.36 1.84 -18.68
CA ARG A 547 -5.82 1.84 -18.43
C ARG A 547 -6.21 3.22 -17.89
N PRO A 548 -6.25 4.25 -18.75
CA PRO A 548 -6.47 5.62 -18.31
C PRO A 548 -7.87 5.74 -17.69
N PRO A 549 -8.02 6.47 -16.57
CA PRO A 549 -9.27 6.51 -15.82
C PRO A 549 -10.30 7.46 -16.47
N VAL A 550 -10.71 7.21 -17.71
CA VAL A 550 -11.73 7.99 -18.41
C VAL A 550 -13.14 7.42 -18.15
N PRO A 551 -14.22 8.22 -18.21
CA PRO A 551 -15.58 7.74 -17.96
C PRO A 551 -15.99 6.51 -18.81
N ALA A 552 -15.62 6.52 -20.09
CA ALA A 552 -15.98 5.46 -21.03
C ALA A 552 -15.14 4.16 -20.91
N ILE A 553 -14.18 4.10 -19.96
CA ILE A 553 -13.15 3.05 -19.95
C ILE A 553 -13.73 1.63 -19.88
N THR A 554 -14.81 1.42 -19.11
CA THR A 554 -15.44 0.09 -18.99
C THR A 554 -16.04 -0.37 -20.32
N SER A 555 -16.67 0.55 -21.06
CA SER A 555 -17.22 0.26 -22.40
C SER A 555 -16.11 -0.07 -23.39
N ILE A 556 -14.98 0.63 -23.32
CA ILE A 556 -13.78 0.38 -24.14
C ILE A 556 -13.19 -1.00 -23.81
N ILE A 557 -13.00 -1.32 -22.53
CA ILE A 557 -12.52 -2.62 -22.06
C ILE A 557 -13.42 -3.75 -22.57
N GLN A 558 -14.74 -3.58 -22.47
CA GLN A 558 -15.69 -4.57 -22.96
C GLN A 558 -15.57 -4.74 -24.47
N ALA A 559 -15.46 -3.65 -25.24
CA ALA A 559 -15.26 -3.71 -26.69
C ALA A 559 -13.99 -4.50 -27.06
N CYS A 560 -12.86 -4.19 -26.40
CA CYS A 560 -11.63 -4.96 -26.55
C CYS A 560 -11.87 -6.45 -26.27
N GLY A 561 -12.45 -6.76 -25.12
CA GLY A 561 -12.65 -8.14 -24.68
C GLY A 561 -13.55 -8.99 -25.57
N GLU A 562 -14.47 -8.36 -26.30
CA GLU A 562 -15.41 -9.04 -27.18
C GLU A 562 -14.85 -9.24 -28.59
N GLU A 563 -14.36 -8.16 -29.21
CA GLU A 563 -13.85 -8.21 -30.59
C GLU A 563 -12.53 -8.99 -30.67
N LEU A 564 -11.64 -8.84 -29.68
CA LEU A 564 -10.38 -9.58 -29.65
C LEU A 564 -10.65 -11.06 -29.35
N HIS A 565 -11.72 -11.42 -28.65
CA HIS A 565 -12.04 -12.83 -28.45
C HIS A 565 -12.46 -13.50 -29.77
N ASP A 566 -13.20 -12.79 -30.62
CA ASP A 566 -13.53 -13.26 -31.97
C ASP A 566 -12.27 -13.35 -32.86
N MET A 567 -11.30 -12.44 -32.68
CA MET A 567 -9.97 -12.53 -33.28
C MET A 567 -9.22 -13.79 -32.84
N LEU A 568 -9.14 -14.07 -31.53
CA LEU A 568 -8.46 -15.26 -30.99
C LEU A 568 -9.10 -16.56 -31.48
N ARG A 569 -10.41 -16.55 -31.74
CA ARG A 569 -11.15 -17.65 -32.37
C ARG A 569 -10.99 -17.73 -33.89
N ARG A 570 -10.25 -16.79 -34.51
CA ARG A 570 -10.05 -16.66 -35.96
C ARG A 570 -11.35 -16.43 -36.74
N ILE A 571 -12.36 -15.84 -36.10
CA ILE A 571 -13.61 -15.43 -36.76
C ILE A 571 -13.38 -14.16 -37.59
N VAL A 572 -12.50 -13.30 -37.11
CA VAL A 572 -12.07 -12.06 -37.78
C VAL A 572 -10.55 -11.94 -37.74
N THR A 573 -9.98 -11.18 -38.67
CA THR A 573 -8.55 -10.86 -38.65
C THR A 573 -8.19 -9.86 -37.54
N PRO A 574 -6.93 -9.78 -37.10
CA PRO A 574 -6.51 -8.77 -36.12
C PRO A 574 -6.87 -7.34 -36.55
N ARG A 575 -6.62 -6.98 -37.81
CA ARG A 575 -6.94 -5.64 -38.33
C ARG A 575 -8.44 -5.33 -38.28
N GLU A 576 -9.29 -6.29 -38.62
CA GLU A 576 -10.75 -6.11 -38.56
C GLU A 576 -11.23 -5.96 -37.12
N ALA A 577 -10.73 -6.79 -36.19
CA ALA A 577 -11.07 -6.67 -34.77
C ALA A 577 -10.68 -5.31 -34.21
N LEU A 578 -9.46 -4.83 -34.49
CA LEU A 578 -9.00 -3.51 -34.07
C LEU A 578 -9.83 -2.37 -34.66
N GLY A 579 -10.22 -2.47 -35.93
CA GLY A 579 -11.13 -1.49 -36.54
C GLY A 579 -12.51 -1.44 -35.87
N ARG A 580 -13.03 -2.60 -35.42
CA ARG A 580 -14.28 -2.65 -34.66
C ARG A 580 -14.12 -2.09 -33.25
N VAL A 581 -13.03 -2.39 -32.56
CA VAL A 581 -12.72 -1.80 -31.25
C VAL A 581 -12.60 -0.28 -31.36
N GLN A 582 -11.86 0.21 -32.36
CA GLN A 582 -11.71 1.64 -32.64
C GLN A 582 -13.08 2.32 -32.77
N ALA A 583 -13.96 1.82 -33.65
CA ALA A 583 -15.29 2.38 -33.85
C ALA A 583 -16.17 2.33 -32.59
N ARG A 584 -16.12 1.23 -31.83
CA ARG A 584 -16.88 1.08 -30.57
C ARG A 584 -16.36 2.02 -29.48
N ALA A 585 -15.04 2.21 -29.40
CA ALA A 585 -14.41 3.13 -28.46
C ALA A 585 -14.73 4.59 -28.79
N GLU A 586 -14.74 4.95 -30.08
CA GLU A 586 -15.15 6.28 -30.55
C GLU A 586 -16.61 6.56 -30.17
N ALA A 587 -17.51 5.60 -30.41
CA ALA A 587 -18.90 5.72 -30.01
C ALA A 587 -19.05 5.89 -28.49
N ALA A 588 -18.33 5.12 -27.68
CA ALA A 588 -18.38 5.21 -26.23
C ALA A 588 -17.93 6.58 -25.70
N LEU A 589 -16.86 7.16 -26.26
CA LEU A 589 -16.36 8.48 -25.86
C LEU A 589 -17.25 9.65 -26.30
N THR A 590 -18.19 9.43 -27.23
CA THR A 590 -19.16 10.47 -27.65
C THR A 590 -20.49 10.42 -26.90
N GLN A 591 -20.75 9.34 -26.14
CA GLN A 591 -22.01 9.13 -25.41
C GLN A 591 -21.96 9.54 -23.94
N ASP A 592 -20.75 9.64 -23.37
CA ASP A 592 -20.48 10.22 -22.05
C ASP A 592 -20.19 11.72 -22.17
#